data_AF-A0A0V0Z1C2-F1
#
_entry.id   AF-A0A0V0Z1C2-F1
#
_cell.length_a   1.000
_cell.length_b   1.000
_cell.length_c   1.000
_cell.angle_alpha   90.00
_cell.angle_beta   90.00
_cell.angle_gamma   90.00
#
_symmetry.space_group_name_H-M   'P 1'
#
loop_
_entity.id
_entity.type
_entity.pdbx_description
1 polymer ?
#
loop_
_entity_poly.entity_id
_entity_poly.type
_entity_poly.pdbx_seq_one_letter_code
_entity_poly.pdbx_strand_id
1 'polypeptide(L)' 'LSDGRLEFNNAHVKDILQRRGVAMRTAMPYMPEQNGVAECENRILVETGRSMLHSKDLPLSLWAEA' A
#
# COMPACT_ATOMS: atom_id res chain seq x y z
N LEU A 1 8.04 2.19 -5.12
CA LEU A 1 7.89 1.31 -6.29
C LEU A 1 6.44 0.83 -6.27
N SER A 2 5.65 1.04 -7.32
CA SER A 2 4.26 0.57 -7.39
C SER A 2 4.18 -0.70 -8.22
N ASP A 3 3.26 -1.60 -7.92
CA ASP A 3 2.97 -2.87 -8.60
C ASP A 3 2.53 -2.77 -10.08
N GLY A 4 2.54 -1.56 -10.66
CA GLY A 4 2.26 -1.34 -12.09
C GLY A 4 0.78 -1.49 -12.46
N ARG A 5 -0.11 -1.70 -11.48
CA ARG A 5 -1.56 -1.70 -11.69
C ARG A 5 -2.07 -0.30 -12.02
N LEU A 6 -3.31 -0.24 -12.52
CA LEU A 6 -3.95 0.99 -13.01
C LEU A 6 -4.25 2.02 -11.91
N GLU A 7 -4.34 1.60 -10.65
CA GLU A 7 -4.72 2.45 -9.51
C GLU A 7 -3.80 3.64 -9.35
N PHE A 8 -2.48 3.40 -9.39
CA PHE A 8 -1.45 4.44 -9.27
C PHE A 8 -0.85 4.86 -10.62
N ASN A 9 -1.19 4.16 -11.70
CA ASN A 9 -0.74 4.46 -13.06
C ASN A 9 -1.74 5.30 -13.85
N ASN A 10 -2.26 6.36 -13.24
CA ASN A 10 -3.17 7.31 -13.87
C ASN A 10 -2.52 8.71 -14.03
N ALA A 11 -3.07 9.51 -14.94
CA ALA A 11 -2.52 10.84 -15.25
C ALA A 11 -2.56 11.80 -14.05
N HIS A 12 -3.58 11.66 -13.19
CA HIS A 12 -3.75 12.50 -12.01
C HIS A 12 -2.66 12.26 -10.96
N VAL A 13 -2.36 10.99 -10.66
CA VAL A 13 -1.28 10.60 -9.75
C VAL A 13 0.08 11.03 -10.30
N LYS A 14 0.30 10.88 -11.62
CA LYS A 14 1.53 11.34 -12.27
C LYS A 14 1.72 12.86 -12.15
N ASP A 15 0.67 13.66 -12.36
CA ASP A 15 0.71 15.12 -12.22
C ASP A 15 1.04 15.52 -10.76
N ILE A 16 0.41 14.90 -9.77
CA ILE A 16 0.71 15.15 -8.35
C ILE A 16 2.18 14.85 -8.03
N LEU A 17 2.69 13.71 -8.48
CA LEU A 17 4.07 13.29 -8.21
C LEU A 17 5.07 14.18 -8.93
N GLN A 18 4.81 14.57 -10.18
CA GLN A 18 5.65 15.50 -10.94
C GLN A 18 5.72 16.88 -10.29
N ARG A 19 4.59 17.43 -9.83
CA ARG A 19 4.56 18.71 -9.10
C ARG A 19 5.39 18.67 -7.82
N ARG A 20 5.52 17.51 -7.20
CA ARG A 20 6.32 17.28 -5.99
C ARG A 20 7.76 16.86 -6.29
N GLY A 21 8.15 16.74 -7.56
CA GLY A 21 9.49 16.30 -7.97
C GLY A 21 9.78 14.82 -7.66
N VAL A 22 8.76 14.01 -7.43
CA VAL A 22 8.89 12.60 -7.05
C VAL A 22 8.88 11.72 -8.30
N ALA A 23 9.97 10.98 -8.52
CA ALA A 23 10.05 10.01 -9.61
C ALA A 23 9.20 8.77 -9.29
N MET A 24 8.12 8.58 -10.04
CA MET A 24 7.30 7.37 -9.94
C MET A 24 8.01 6.20 -10.63
N ARG A 25 8.34 5.16 -9.86
CA ARG A 25 8.84 3.89 -10.40
C ARG A 25 7.76 2.83 -10.26
N THR A 26 7.41 2.20 -11.38
CA THR A 26 6.53 1.03 -11.42
C THR A 26 7.38 -0.24 -11.59
N ALA A 27 7.10 -1.26 -10.78
CA ALA A 27 7.60 -2.60 -10.97
C ALA A 27 7.07 -3.14 -12.31
N MET A 28 7.87 -3.98 -12.96
CA MET A 28 7.41 -4.66 -14.16
C MET A 28 6.29 -5.65 -13.79
N PRO A 29 5.31 -5.86 -14.67
CA PRO A 29 4.33 -6.94 -14.50
C PRO A 29 5.09 -8.25 -14.26
N TYR A 30 4.68 -9.01 -13.24
CA TYR A 30 5.28 -10.30 -12.88
C TYR A 30 6.70 -10.27 -12.27
N MET A 31 7.15 -9.16 -11.66
CA MET A 31 8.32 -9.16 -10.76
C MET A 31 7.89 -9.09 -9.28
N PRO A 32 7.45 -10.21 -8.67
CA PRO A 32 7.08 -10.25 -7.26
C PRO A 32 8.27 -9.95 -6.33
N GLU A 33 9.52 -10.21 -6.73
CA GLU A 33 10.68 -9.92 -5.88
C GLU A 33 10.84 -8.42 -5.61
N GLN A 34 10.39 -7.57 -6.55
CA GLN A 34 10.46 -6.13 -6.41
C GLN A 34 9.39 -5.57 -5.45
N ASN A 35 8.27 -6.27 -5.29
CA ASN A 35 7.17 -5.86 -4.41
C ASN A 35 7.20 -6.56 -3.04
N GLY A 36 8.00 -7.62 -2.89
CA GLY A 36 8.01 -8.46 -1.70
C GLY A 36 8.28 -7.71 -0.39
N VAL A 37 9.10 -6.66 -0.41
CA VAL A 37 9.31 -5.80 0.78
C VAL A 37 8.04 -5.03 1.14
N ALA A 38 7.39 -4.39 0.15
CA ALA A 38 6.16 -3.65 0.40
C ALA A 38 5.01 -4.57 0.84
N GLU A 39 4.92 -5.78 0.28
CA GLU A 39 3.96 -6.80 0.71
C GLU A 39 4.22 -7.26 2.15
N CYS A 40 5.48 -7.46 2.53
CA CYS A 40 5.86 -7.83 3.89
C CYS A 40 5.48 -6.73 4.89
N GLU A 41 5.86 -5.48 4.61
CA GLU A 41 5.53 -4.33 5.46
C GLU A 41 4.01 -4.13 5.59
N ASN A 42 3.26 -4.27 4.49
CA ASN A 42 1.80 -4.19 4.52
C ASN A 42 1.19 -5.28 5.39
N ARG A 43 1.68 -6.53 5.29
CA ARG A 43 1.22 -7.63 6.15
C ARG A 43 1.51 -7.34 7.62
N ILE A 44 2.72 -6.88 7.95
CA ILE A 44 3.11 -6.53 9.33
C ILE A 44 2.20 -5.43 9.88
N LEU A 45 1.94 -4.36 9.11
CA LEU A 45 1.05 -3.27 9.50
C LEU A 45 -0.37 -3.76 9.79
N VAL A 46 -0.93 -4.57 8.89
CA VAL A 46 -2.29 -5.10 9.03
C VAL A 46 -2.40 -6.04 10.22
N GLU A 47 -1.46 -6.96 10.40
CA GLU A 47 -1.44 -7.87 11.54
C GLU A 47 -1.27 -7.12 12.86
N THR A 48 -0.37 -6.14 12.90
CA THR A 48 -0.17 -5.27 14.08
C THR A 48 -1.45 -4.51 14.43
N GLY A 49 -2.13 -3.93 13.43
CA GLY A 49 -3.41 -3.26 13.63
C GLY A 49 -4.49 -4.18 14.19
N ARG A 50 -4.61 -5.41 13.66
CA ARG A 50 -5.54 -6.42 14.20
C ARG A 50 -5.19 -6.82 15.62
N SER A 51 -3.91 -7.06 15.94
CA SER A 51 -3.47 -7.36 17.30
C SER A 51 -3.77 -6.22 18.25
N MET A 52 -3.57 -4.97 17.84
CA MET A 52 -3.90 -3.79 18.64
C MET A 52 -5.41 -3.68 18.91
N LEU A 53 -6.25 -3.84 17.88
CA LEU A 53 -7.71 -3.84 18.04
C LEU A 53 -8.16 -4.96 18.99
N HIS A 54 -7.64 -6.17 18.80
CA HIS A 54 -7.97 -7.32 19.64
C HIS A 54 -7.50 -7.11 21.09
N SER A 55 -6.31 -6.55 21.30
CA SER A 55 -5.78 -6.25 22.64
C SER A 55 -6.57 -5.21 23.42
N LYS A 56 -7.43 -4.44 22.72
CA LYS A 56 -8.25 -3.36 23.30
C LYS A 56 -9.74 -3.68 23.27
N ASP A 57 -10.13 -4.91 22.91
CA ASP A 57 -11.54 -5.33 22.72
C ASP A 57 -12.34 -4.34 21.85
N LEU A 58 -11.67 -3.74 20.86
CA LEU A 58 -12.29 -2.74 20.00
C LEU A 58 -13.12 -3.42 18.91
N PRO A 59 -14.31 -2.89 18.59
CA PRO A 59 -15.16 -3.46 17.55
C PRO A 59 -14.50 -3.36 16.18
N LEU A 60 -14.65 -4.41 15.36
CA LEU A 60 -14.11 -4.47 13.99
C LEU A 60 -14.64 -3.34 13.08
N SER A 61 -15.76 -2.71 13.43
CA SER A 61 -16.31 -1.56 12.70
C SER A 61 -15.40 -0.33 12.68
N LEU A 62 -14.38 -0.28 13.55
CA LEU A 62 -13.36 0.76 13.52
C LEU A 62 -12.28 0.50 12.45
N TRP A 63 -12.34 -0.64 11.76
CA TRP A 63 -11.48 -0.94 10.63
C TRP A 63 -12.09 -0.38 9.34
N ALA A 64 -11.29 0.32 8.54
CA ALA A 64 -11.75 0.97 7.32
C ALA A 64 -12.19 -0.01 6.20
N GLU A 65 -11.90 -1.30 6.34
CA GLU A 65 -12.25 -2.35 5.37
C GLU A 65 -13.38 -3.29 5.86
N ALA A 66 -13.96 -3.04 7.04
CA ALA A 66 -15.04 -3.86 7.61
C ALA A 66 -16.42 -3.55 7.01
#